data_AF-A0AAD7I9I8-F1
#
_entry.id   AF-A0AAD7I9I8-F1
#
_cell.length_a   1.000
_cell.length_b   1.000
_cell.length_c   1.000
_cell.angle_alpha   90.00
_cell.angle_beta   90.00
_cell.angle_gamma   90.00
#
_symmetry.space_group_name_H-M   'P 1'
#
loop_
_entity.id
_entity.type
_entity.pdbx_description
1 polymer ?
#
loop_
_entity_poly.entity_id
_entity_poly.type
_entity_poly.pdbx_seq_one_letter_code
_entity_poly.pdbx_strand_id
1 'polypeptide(L)'
;MIEDGSGSSALLAVFYIHLNPARIPPADADFSNGNDVVGRAWVSLLSIYRLADISVEAFLDLWPNLWKWAHFFQMNCDRIFTEEQDDLEGGICLSFISFLGRLPLSDAAIEMILATPKAVYAIARAWRCRVKDDDPDLSDGYPAIARLLLENTGSLMTTTIQEVVDGAGGTHTDLASLIVSHIDAILPGHTDFMTAKQLYLLFNIVDFITTVDDSMGGRTFSLYRQALGAFGVTLLPYGITRALTNVAYGLIHQNEMQGIDTLLRKSLILLIRILEDSRGYMFVREAFEAGLLVTIASCAALGLENASSRILLEQILPMSMVYYYDVQCLEPAFLQADPIIHCGPFQACQLVDTWRTFTTLARERIALVHSVAASQRRRACDNVKCGHILEKTDFQRCSRCLSFYYCSRECQRIDWRAGDHRKVCVPGHSFHLGEGVVQDLRVRERSFMRAVLAHDYETQKWTTVYPQRVAFMAANPGVPYFTLFDYRHGKVNISVHATSAPHGGAPDWDPFAGAACWDEGIASSLEWRNDIARASNSGGKLQLHVMAIARGARTRYIVAPLRTNNAQIHGILAQIAGLSPRSRDIPELLRGVELSGVQDSESVEIY
;
A
#
# COMPACT_ATOMS: atom_id res chain seq x y z
N MET A 1 -32.58 -41.49 -25.10
CA MET A 1 -31.74 -42.71 -25.16
C MET A 1 -30.47 -42.64 -24.28
N ILE A 2 -30.27 -41.58 -23.46
CA ILE A 2 -29.22 -41.51 -22.42
C ILE A 2 -29.90 -41.22 -21.07
N GLU A 3 -30.98 -41.94 -20.75
CA GLU A 3 -31.62 -41.83 -19.42
C GLU A 3 -31.35 -43.09 -18.59
N ASP A 4 -31.17 -44.24 -19.24
CA ASP A 4 -30.65 -45.43 -18.59
C ASP A 4 -29.11 -45.40 -18.67
N GLY A 5 -28.42 -45.13 -17.56
CA GLY A 5 -26.95 -45.01 -17.43
C GLY A 5 -26.10 -46.21 -17.93
N SER A 6 -26.67 -47.15 -18.67
CA SER A 6 -25.99 -48.23 -19.38
C SER A 6 -25.18 -47.77 -20.61
N GLY A 7 -25.60 -46.67 -21.26
CA GLY A 7 -24.93 -46.16 -22.48
C GLY A 7 -23.58 -45.47 -22.23
N SER A 8 -23.36 -44.90 -21.05
CA SER A 8 -22.12 -44.19 -20.71
C SER A 8 -20.93 -45.14 -20.58
N SER A 9 -21.14 -46.35 -20.08
CA SER A 9 -20.08 -47.36 -19.88
C SER A 9 -19.44 -47.83 -21.19
N ALA A 10 -20.26 -48.06 -22.23
CA ALA A 10 -19.75 -48.48 -23.55
C ALA A 10 -18.91 -47.38 -24.24
N LEU A 11 -19.31 -46.11 -24.09
CA LEU A 11 -18.56 -44.97 -24.63
C LEU A 11 -17.24 -44.73 -23.89
N LEU A 12 -17.23 -44.89 -22.56
CA LEU A 12 -16.00 -44.78 -21.77
C LEU A 12 -14.94 -45.80 -22.22
N ALA A 13 -15.34 -47.03 -22.56
CA ALA A 13 -14.41 -48.04 -23.09
C ALA A 13 -13.76 -47.59 -24.42
N VAL A 14 -14.53 -46.97 -25.32
CA VAL A 14 -14.03 -46.42 -26.58
C VAL A 14 -13.05 -45.27 -26.30
N PHE A 15 -13.39 -44.36 -25.38
CA PHE A 15 -12.51 -43.27 -25.00
C PHE A 15 -11.22 -43.77 -24.35
N TYR A 16 -11.27 -44.81 -23.52
CA TYR A 16 -10.09 -45.45 -22.92
C TYR A 16 -9.13 -45.98 -23.99
N ILE A 17 -9.67 -46.61 -25.05
CA ILE A 17 -8.88 -47.12 -26.17
C ILE A 17 -8.22 -45.97 -26.95
N HIS A 18 -8.91 -44.87 -27.16
CA HIS A 18 -8.36 -43.70 -27.84
C HIS A 18 -7.34 -42.94 -26.99
N LEU A 19 -7.53 -42.94 -25.67
CA LEU A 19 -6.68 -42.24 -24.70
C LEU A 19 -5.58 -43.13 -24.10
N ASN A 20 -5.30 -44.30 -24.69
CA ASN A 20 -4.17 -45.11 -24.27
C ASN A 20 -2.85 -44.35 -24.50
N PRO A 21 -2.02 -44.12 -23.47
CA PRO A 21 -0.77 -43.36 -23.62
C PRO A 21 0.22 -43.95 -24.62
N ALA A 22 0.17 -45.26 -24.89
CA ALA A 22 1.01 -45.91 -25.89
C ALA A 22 0.69 -45.45 -27.33
N ARG A 23 -0.42 -44.73 -27.53
CA ARG A 23 -0.84 -44.14 -28.80
C ARG A 23 -0.42 -42.69 -28.98
N ILE A 24 0.20 -42.07 -27.97
CA ILE A 24 0.70 -40.70 -28.07
C ILE A 24 1.85 -40.70 -29.09
N PRO A 25 1.75 -39.92 -30.18
CA PRO A 25 2.83 -39.82 -31.16
C PRO A 25 4.11 -39.27 -30.52
N PRO A 26 5.29 -39.63 -31.05
CA PRO A 26 6.54 -39.04 -30.59
C PRO A 26 6.53 -37.52 -30.88
N ALA A 27 7.28 -36.77 -30.08
CA ALA A 27 7.29 -35.32 -30.13
C ALA A 27 7.71 -34.77 -31.51
N ASP A 28 8.48 -35.51 -32.31
CA ASP A 28 8.94 -35.11 -33.64
C ASP A 28 8.00 -35.54 -34.79
N ALA A 29 6.84 -36.13 -34.49
CA ALA A 29 5.88 -36.58 -35.51
C ALA A 29 5.34 -35.40 -36.34
N ASP A 30 5.16 -35.65 -37.65
CA ASP A 30 4.50 -34.73 -38.57
C ASP A 30 2.97 -34.90 -38.48
N PHE A 31 2.27 -33.83 -38.10
CA PHE A 31 0.81 -33.82 -37.93
C PHE A 31 0.06 -33.36 -39.18
N SER A 32 0.76 -32.96 -40.25
CA SER A 32 0.16 -32.38 -41.46
C SER A 32 -0.73 -33.35 -42.26
N ASN A 33 -0.53 -34.67 -42.11
CA ASN A 33 -1.26 -35.70 -42.85
C ASN A 33 -2.46 -36.29 -42.10
N GLY A 34 -3.14 -35.50 -41.25
CA GLY A 34 -4.39 -35.90 -40.62
C GLY A 34 -4.24 -37.17 -39.79
N ASN A 35 -3.39 -37.11 -38.75
CA ASN A 35 -3.20 -38.24 -37.85
C ASN A 35 -4.49 -38.53 -37.08
N ASP A 36 -5.28 -39.46 -37.64
CA ASP A 36 -6.57 -39.95 -37.14
C ASP A 36 -6.49 -40.38 -35.65
N VAL A 37 -5.32 -40.75 -35.15
CA VAL A 37 -5.10 -41.01 -33.72
C VAL A 37 -5.25 -39.75 -32.86
N VAL A 38 -4.61 -38.64 -33.24
CA VAL A 38 -4.65 -37.37 -32.50
C VAL A 38 -6.07 -36.79 -32.52
N GLY A 39 -6.74 -36.82 -33.69
CA GLY A 39 -8.12 -36.38 -33.83
C GLY A 39 -9.09 -37.20 -32.96
N ARG A 40 -8.98 -38.53 -32.96
CA ARG A 40 -9.81 -39.39 -32.08
C ARG A 40 -9.52 -39.18 -30.61
N ALA A 41 -8.26 -39.02 -30.22
CA ALA A 41 -7.89 -38.73 -28.84
C ALA A 41 -8.49 -37.40 -28.40
N TRP A 42 -8.41 -36.36 -29.25
CA TRP A 42 -9.00 -35.04 -28.99
C TRP A 42 -10.52 -35.10 -28.81
N VAL A 43 -11.22 -35.74 -29.76
CA VAL A 43 -12.69 -35.91 -29.66
C VAL A 43 -13.07 -36.72 -28.43
N SER A 44 -12.30 -37.76 -28.09
CA SER A 44 -12.55 -38.57 -26.89
C SER A 44 -12.34 -37.77 -25.61
N LEU A 45 -11.31 -36.93 -25.58
CA LEU A 45 -11.01 -36.04 -24.46
C LEU A 45 -12.14 -35.02 -24.28
N LEU A 46 -12.54 -34.32 -25.34
CA LEU A 46 -13.69 -33.41 -25.33
C LEU A 46 -15.00 -34.10 -24.95
N SER A 47 -15.19 -35.34 -25.37
CA SER A 47 -16.39 -36.12 -25.05
C SER A 47 -16.42 -36.47 -23.57
N ILE A 48 -15.30 -36.94 -23.00
CA ILE A 48 -15.16 -37.18 -21.56
C ILE A 48 -15.41 -35.89 -20.79
N TYR A 49 -14.89 -34.76 -21.26
CA TYR A 49 -15.10 -33.45 -20.63
C TYR A 49 -16.57 -33.03 -20.56
N ARG A 50 -17.40 -33.57 -21.47
CA ARG A 50 -18.84 -33.33 -21.51
C ARG A 50 -19.67 -34.37 -20.76
N LEU A 51 -19.07 -35.48 -20.30
CA LEU A 51 -19.79 -36.46 -19.48
C LEU A 51 -20.00 -35.86 -18.08
N ALA A 52 -21.27 -35.79 -17.65
CA ALA A 52 -21.64 -35.15 -16.39
C ALA A 52 -21.32 -36.01 -15.15
N ASP A 53 -21.26 -37.34 -15.29
CA ASP A 53 -21.22 -38.27 -14.14
C ASP A 53 -20.10 -39.31 -14.28
N ILE A 54 -18.89 -38.95 -13.85
CA ILE A 54 -17.79 -39.90 -13.67
C ILE A 54 -17.61 -40.14 -12.17
N SER A 55 -17.63 -41.40 -11.73
CA SER A 55 -17.37 -41.72 -10.32
C SER A 55 -15.94 -41.36 -9.94
N VAL A 56 -15.69 -41.11 -8.65
CA VAL A 56 -14.34 -40.79 -8.15
C VAL A 56 -13.35 -41.91 -8.53
N GLU A 57 -13.75 -43.17 -8.37
CA GLU A 57 -12.92 -44.34 -8.67
C GLU A 57 -12.58 -44.41 -10.17
N ALA A 58 -13.57 -44.20 -11.03
CA ALA A 58 -13.37 -44.17 -12.48
C ALA A 58 -12.44 -42.99 -12.88
N PHE A 59 -12.59 -41.83 -12.23
CA PHE A 59 -11.69 -40.70 -12.47
C PHE A 59 -10.26 -41.00 -12.05
N LEU A 60 -10.05 -41.58 -10.86
CA LEU A 60 -8.71 -41.96 -10.36
C LEU A 60 -8.00 -42.94 -11.31
N ASP A 61 -8.73 -43.91 -11.87
CA ASP A 61 -8.18 -44.85 -12.86
C ASP A 61 -7.89 -44.19 -14.22
N LEU A 62 -8.76 -43.27 -14.66
CA LEU A 62 -8.63 -42.59 -15.95
C LEU A 62 -7.56 -41.49 -15.96
N TRP A 63 -7.33 -40.82 -14.84
CA TRP A 63 -6.51 -39.61 -14.77
C TRP A 63 -5.10 -39.76 -15.35
N PRO A 64 -4.31 -40.82 -15.06
CA PRO A 64 -2.97 -40.97 -15.64
C PRO A 64 -2.97 -41.00 -17.17
N ASN A 65 -4.03 -41.52 -17.78
CA ASN A 65 -4.18 -41.59 -19.23
C ASN A 65 -4.69 -40.25 -19.80
N LEU A 66 -5.68 -39.65 -19.15
CA LEU A 66 -6.22 -38.34 -19.50
C LEU A 66 -5.12 -37.27 -19.48
N TRP A 67 -4.34 -37.22 -18.40
CA TRP A 67 -3.30 -36.22 -18.20
C TRP A 67 -2.21 -36.30 -19.27
N LYS A 68 -1.72 -37.49 -19.62
CA LYS A 68 -0.67 -37.63 -20.64
C LYS A 68 -1.11 -37.08 -22.00
N TRP A 69 -2.37 -37.30 -22.37
CA TRP A 69 -2.94 -36.71 -23.57
C TRP A 69 -3.17 -35.21 -23.46
N ALA A 70 -3.73 -34.72 -22.35
CA ALA A 70 -3.91 -33.29 -22.11
C ALA A 70 -2.57 -32.53 -22.19
N HIS A 71 -1.54 -33.05 -21.53
CA HIS A 71 -0.18 -32.52 -21.58
C HIS A 71 0.39 -32.58 -23.00
N PHE A 72 0.18 -33.67 -23.75
CA PHE A 72 0.60 -33.75 -25.15
C PHE A 72 -0.06 -32.66 -26.02
N PHE A 73 -1.37 -32.45 -25.89
CA PHE A 73 -2.08 -31.39 -26.62
C PHE A 73 -1.57 -30.00 -26.24
N GLN A 74 -1.33 -29.76 -24.95
CA GLN A 74 -0.82 -28.48 -24.47
C GLN A 74 0.59 -28.17 -24.97
N MET A 75 1.46 -29.18 -25.05
CA MET A 75 2.85 -29.02 -25.51
C MET A 75 2.98 -28.95 -27.04
N ASN A 76 1.95 -29.35 -27.79
CA ASN A 76 1.99 -29.42 -29.25
C ASN A 76 0.84 -28.64 -29.91
N CYS A 77 0.15 -27.75 -29.19
CA CYS A 77 -1.00 -27.01 -29.71
C CYS A 77 -0.68 -26.31 -31.03
N ASP A 78 0.44 -25.59 -31.08
CA ASP A 78 0.89 -24.81 -32.24
C ASP A 78 1.22 -25.68 -33.47
N ARG A 79 1.44 -26.98 -33.26
CA ARG A 79 1.80 -27.93 -34.33
C ARG A 79 0.64 -28.80 -34.78
N ILE A 80 -0.28 -29.10 -33.86
CA ILE A 80 -1.46 -29.93 -34.14
C ILE A 80 -2.50 -29.09 -34.89
N PHE A 81 -2.56 -27.79 -34.63
CA PHE A 81 -3.60 -26.92 -35.13
C PHE A 81 -3.00 -25.75 -35.90
N THR A 82 -3.45 -25.56 -37.14
CA THR A 82 -2.93 -24.54 -38.06
C THR A 82 -3.40 -23.12 -37.69
N GLU A 83 -2.62 -22.09 -38.04
CA GLU A 83 -2.79 -20.67 -37.66
C GLU A 83 -4.20 -20.07 -37.91
N GLU A 84 -5.08 -20.68 -38.70
CA GLU A 84 -6.44 -20.17 -38.97
C GLU A 84 -7.45 -20.35 -37.80
N GLN A 85 -7.06 -20.92 -36.66
CA GLN A 85 -7.92 -21.08 -35.48
C GLN A 85 -7.42 -20.23 -34.29
N ASP A 86 -7.75 -18.94 -34.32
CA ASP A 86 -7.22 -17.88 -33.46
C ASP A 86 -7.38 -18.07 -31.92
N ASP A 87 -8.08 -19.09 -31.41
CA ASP A 87 -8.20 -19.32 -29.95
C ASP A 87 -8.29 -20.79 -29.52
N LEU A 88 -7.60 -21.68 -30.23
CA LEU A 88 -7.72 -23.09 -29.89
C LEU A 88 -7.00 -23.48 -28.59
N GLU A 89 -5.91 -22.79 -28.24
CA GLU A 89 -5.30 -22.93 -26.92
C GLU A 89 -6.31 -22.61 -25.81
N GLY A 90 -7.04 -21.49 -25.94
CA GLY A 90 -8.13 -21.12 -25.06
C GLY A 90 -9.15 -22.24 -24.98
N GLY A 91 -9.62 -22.75 -26.12
CA GLY A 91 -10.56 -23.87 -26.18
C GLY A 91 -10.11 -25.13 -25.43
N ILE A 92 -8.83 -25.52 -25.54
CA ILE A 92 -8.27 -26.68 -24.82
C ILE A 92 -8.27 -26.43 -23.31
N CYS A 93 -7.72 -25.29 -22.92
CA CYS A 93 -7.64 -24.84 -21.54
C CYS A 93 -9.02 -24.76 -20.87
N LEU A 94 -9.98 -24.11 -21.54
CA LEU A 94 -11.36 -23.94 -21.08
C LEU A 94 -12.06 -25.30 -20.96
N SER A 95 -11.91 -26.17 -21.96
CA SER A 95 -12.53 -27.51 -21.90
C SER A 95 -11.96 -28.36 -20.75
N PHE A 96 -10.65 -28.26 -20.51
CA PHE A 96 -9.99 -28.96 -19.41
C PHE A 96 -10.47 -28.45 -18.04
N ILE A 97 -10.54 -27.13 -17.83
CA ILE A 97 -10.96 -26.60 -16.53
C ILE A 97 -12.47 -26.81 -16.28
N SER A 98 -13.30 -26.71 -17.31
CA SER A 98 -14.74 -27.02 -17.21
C SER A 98 -14.96 -28.49 -16.86
N PHE A 99 -14.16 -29.41 -17.41
CA PHE A 99 -14.19 -30.81 -16.99
C PHE A 99 -13.86 -30.97 -15.52
N LEU A 100 -12.75 -30.40 -15.05
CA LEU A 100 -12.36 -30.46 -13.65
C LEU A 100 -13.44 -29.89 -12.72
N GLY A 101 -14.18 -28.88 -13.18
CA GLY A 101 -15.26 -28.26 -12.41
C GLY A 101 -16.51 -29.13 -12.24
N ARG A 102 -16.69 -30.15 -13.09
CA ARG A 102 -17.80 -31.10 -13.02
C ARG A 102 -17.47 -32.37 -12.23
N LEU A 103 -16.19 -32.61 -11.96
CA LEU A 103 -15.76 -33.81 -11.26
C LEU A 103 -16.11 -33.74 -9.76
N PRO A 104 -16.48 -34.88 -9.16
CA PRO A 104 -16.51 -35.01 -7.71
C PRO A 104 -15.06 -35.04 -7.19
N LEU A 105 -14.46 -33.85 -7.00
CA LEU A 105 -13.08 -33.70 -6.53
C LEU A 105 -12.96 -34.12 -5.05
N SER A 106 -12.89 -35.42 -4.77
CA SER A 106 -12.52 -35.93 -3.44
C SER A 106 -11.09 -35.52 -3.07
N ASP A 107 -10.73 -35.57 -1.78
CA ASP A 107 -9.37 -35.26 -1.33
C ASP A 107 -8.31 -36.12 -2.05
N ALA A 108 -8.60 -37.41 -2.28
CA ALA A 108 -7.73 -38.30 -3.04
C ALA A 108 -7.55 -37.87 -4.50
N ALA A 109 -8.62 -37.36 -5.14
CA ALA A 109 -8.56 -36.84 -6.50
C ALA A 109 -7.74 -35.54 -6.56
N ILE A 110 -7.93 -34.65 -5.60
CA ILE A 110 -7.16 -33.40 -5.46
C ILE A 110 -5.68 -33.72 -5.26
N GLU A 111 -5.34 -34.59 -4.30
CA GLU A 111 -3.96 -35.02 -4.04
C GLU A 111 -3.29 -35.60 -5.29
N MET A 112 -4.00 -36.48 -6.02
CA MET A 112 -3.48 -37.06 -7.25
C MET A 112 -3.24 -35.99 -8.34
N ILE A 113 -4.16 -35.05 -8.54
CA ILE A 113 -4.00 -33.95 -9.50
C ILE A 113 -2.81 -33.08 -9.10
N LEU A 114 -2.72 -32.67 -7.83
CA LEU A 114 -1.64 -31.80 -7.34
C LEU A 114 -0.27 -32.49 -7.34
N ALA A 115 -0.23 -33.81 -7.16
CA ALA A 115 0.99 -34.62 -7.27
C ALA A 115 1.41 -34.89 -8.73
N THR A 116 0.52 -34.62 -9.69
CA THR A 116 0.80 -34.87 -11.10
C THR A 116 1.68 -33.76 -11.68
N PRO A 117 2.88 -34.08 -12.21
CA PRO A 117 3.80 -33.07 -12.73
C PRO A 117 3.16 -32.19 -13.81
N LYS A 118 3.32 -30.88 -13.70
CA LYS A 118 2.76 -29.86 -14.62
C LYS A 118 1.23 -29.75 -14.66
N ALA A 119 0.49 -30.48 -13.83
CA ALA A 119 -0.96 -30.32 -13.75
C ALA A 119 -1.34 -28.93 -13.22
N VAL A 120 -0.64 -28.45 -12.19
CA VAL A 120 -0.87 -27.11 -11.63
C VAL A 120 -0.54 -26.02 -12.64
N TYR A 121 0.55 -26.17 -13.39
CA TYR A 121 0.89 -25.30 -14.53
C TYR A 121 -0.26 -25.20 -15.54
N ALA A 122 -0.84 -26.34 -15.94
CA ALA A 122 -1.96 -26.36 -16.88
C ALA A 122 -3.23 -25.71 -16.33
N ILE A 123 -3.54 -25.94 -15.05
CA ILE A 123 -4.70 -25.32 -14.39
C ILE A 123 -4.53 -23.80 -14.31
N ALA A 124 -3.33 -23.31 -13.95
CA ALA A 124 -3.05 -21.87 -13.92
C ALA A 124 -3.08 -21.23 -15.32
N ARG A 125 -2.60 -21.94 -16.35
CA ARG A 125 -2.73 -21.51 -17.75
C ARG A 125 -4.19 -21.45 -18.18
N ALA A 126 -5.00 -22.43 -17.78
CA ALA A 126 -6.43 -22.44 -18.05
C ALA A 126 -7.18 -21.33 -17.32
N TRP A 127 -6.79 -21.02 -16.07
CA TRP A 127 -7.30 -19.85 -15.35
C TRP A 127 -7.04 -18.56 -16.12
N ARG A 128 -5.82 -18.37 -16.65
CA ARG A 128 -5.49 -17.22 -17.49
C ARG A 128 -6.36 -17.12 -18.74
N CYS A 129 -6.57 -18.22 -19.45
CA CYS A 129 -7.46 -18.25 -20.60
C CYS A 129 -8.90 -17.87 -20.20
N ARG A 130 -9.40 -18.42 -19.08
CA ARG A 130 -10.77 -18.14 -18.61
C ARG A 130 -10.99 -16.67 -18.24
N VAL A 131 -10.02 -16.02 -17.61
CA VAL A 131 -10.14 -14.59 -17.27
C VAL A 131 -10.12 -13.69 -18.52
N LYS A 132 -9.48 -14.13 -19.62
CA LYS A 132 -9.45 -13.38 -20.89
C LYS A 132 -10.69 -13.55 -21.75
N ASP A 133 -11.45 -14.61 -21.54
CA ASP A 133 -12.62 -14.98 -22.36
C ASP A 133 -13.79 -13.98 -22.19
N ASP A 134 -13.72 -13.05 -21.22
CA ASP A 134 -14.75 -12.07 -20.84
C ASP A 134 -16.17 -12.68 -20.68
N ASP A 135 -16.25 -14.01 -20.55
CA ASP A 135 -17.49 -14.75 -20.44
C ASP A 135 -18.11 -14.46 -19.07
N PRO A 136 -19.26 -13.76 -19.03
CA PRO A 136 -19.92 -13.41 -17.78
C PRO A 136 -20.42 -14.65 -17.03
N ASP A 137 -20.52 -15.80 -17.70
CA ASP A 137 -20.92 -17.03 -17.04
C ASP A 137 -19.79 -17.62 -16.20
N LEU A 138 -19.75 -17.19 -14.94
CA LEU A 138 -18.85 -17.76 -13.93
C LEU A 138 -19.16 -19.23 -13.62
N SER A 139 -20.20 -19.87 -14.22
CA SER A 139 -20.67 -21.23 -13.93
C SER A 139 -19.64 -22.33 -14.22
N ASP A 140 -18.83 -22.19 -15.27
CA ASP A 140 -17.93 -23.24 -15.73
C ASP A 140 -16.45 -22.95 -15.41
N GLY A 141 -15.76 -23.95 -14.85
CA GLY A 141 -14.30 -23.94 -14.59
C GLY A 141 -13.83 -23.25 -13.30
N TYR A 142 -14.40 -22.11 -12.92
CA TYR A 142 -13.96 -21.37 -11.72
C TYR A 142 -14.01 -22.15 -10.39
N PRO A 143 -15.02 -23.00 -10.11
CA PRO A 143 -15.00 -23.86 -8.92
C PRO A 143 -13.80 -24.80 -8.90
N ALA A 144 -13.36 -25.31 -10.06
CA ALA A 144 -12.18 -26.15 -10.15
C ALA A 144 -10.91 -25.38 -9.82
N ILE A 145 -10.78 -24.15 -10.35
CA ILE A 145 -9.66 -23.25 -10.06
C ILE A 145 -9.62 -22.97 -8.55
N ALA A 146 -10.76 -22.60 -7.96
CA ALA A 146 -10.85 -22.31 -6.54
C ALA A 146 -10.46 -23.53 -5.69
N ARG A 147 -11.05 -24.69 -5.98
CA ARG A 147 -10.79 -25.91 -5.20
C ARG A 147 -9.36 -26.42 -5.38
N LEU A 148 -8.84 -26.48 -6.60
CA LEU A 148 -7.53 -27.08 -6.86
C LEU A 148 -6.37 -26.12 -6.54
N LEU A 149 -6.50 -24.83 -6.84
CA LEU A 149 -5.40 -23.87 -6.65
C LEU A 149 -5.55 -23.02 -5.40
N LEU A 150 -6.76 -22.55 -5.08
CA LEU A 150 -6.95 -21.51 -4.08
C LEU A 150 -7.19 -22.07 -2.67
N GLU A 151 -8.00 -23.13 -2.54
CA GLU A 151 -8.29 -23.79 -1.24
C GLU A 151 -7.11 -24.60 -0.71
N ASN A 152 -6.31 -25.18 -1.61
CA ASN A 152 -5.22 -26.08 -1.24
C ASN A 152 -3.89 -25.35 -1.00
N THR A 153 -3.89 -24.03 -0.91
CA THR A 153 -2.70 -23.19 -0.79
C THR A 153 -1.79 -23.55 0.36
N GLY A 154 -2.34 -23.93 1.51
CA GLY A 154 -1.55 -24.36 2.68
C GLY A 154 -0.76 -25.66 2.47
N SER A 155 -1.15 -26.47 1.47
CA SER A 155 -0.46 -27.70 1.07
C SER A 155 0.51 -27.51 -0.09
N LEU A 156 0.44 -26.36 -0.79
CA LEU A 156 1.30 -26.09 -1.93
C LEU A 156 2.74 -25.88 -1.45
N MET A 157 3.64 -26.73 -1.94
CA MET A 157 5.08 -26.53 -1.76
C MET A 157 5.55 -25.35 -2.63
N THR A 158 6.74 -24.80 -2.32
CA THR A 158 7.36 -23.72 -3.12
C THR A 158 7.44 -24.05 -4.60
N THR A 159 7.66 -25.33 -4.94
CA THR A 159 7.67 -25.84 -6.33
C THR A 159 6.33 -25.67 -7.03
N THR A 160 5.23 -25.82 -6.30
CA THR A 160 3.88 -25.72 -6.84
C THR A 160 3.49 -24.27 -7.12
N ILE A 161 3.94 -23.32 -6.28
CA ILE A 161 3.78 -21.88 -6.56
C ILE A 161 4.48 -21.48 -7.85
N GLN A 162 5.69 -22.02 -8.11
CA GLN A 162 6.39 -21.76 -9.37
C GLN A 162 5.61 -22.28 -10.58
N GLU A 163 4.96 -23.45 -10.48
CA GLU A 163 4.10 -23.93 -11.57
C GLU A 163 2.91 -22.99 -11.82
N VAL A 164 2.30 -22.42 -10.78
CA VAL A 164 1.23 -21.41 -10.92
C VAL A 164 1.76 -20.16 -11.64
N VAL A 165 2.94 -19.67 -11.26
CA VAL A 165 3.60 -18.52 -11.89
C VAL A 165 3.90 -18.81 -13.36
N ASP A 166 4.48 -19.97 -13.66
CA ASP A 166 4.78 -20.42 -15.02
C ASP A 166 3.49 -20.46 -15.87
N GLY A 167 2.39 -21.00 -15.32
CA GLY A 167 1.11 -21.11 -16.01
C GLY A 167 0.44 -19.76 -16.24
N ALA A 168 0.58 -18.83 -15.31
CA ALA A 168 0.04 -17.47 -15.44
C ALA A 168 0.79 -16.61 -16.47
N GLY A 169 2.03 -16.94 -16.82
CA GLY A 169 2.82 -16.18 -17.80
C GLY A 169 4.34 -16.25 -17.63
N GLY A 170 4.82 -16.87 -16.54
CA GLY A 170 6.24 -17.04 -16.27
C GLY A 170 6.79 -16.06 -15.23
N THR A 171 6.03 -15.04 -14.84
CA THR A 171 6.48 -14.06 -13.84
C THR A 171 5.43 -13.80 -12.75
N HIS A 172 5.89 -13.38 -11.56
CA HIS A 172 5.00 -12.95 -10.48
C HIS A 172 4.09 -11.78 -10.91
N THR A 173 4.60 -10.95 -11.81
CA THR A 173 3.90 -9.83 -12.44
C THR A 173 2.70 -10.31 -13.27
N ASP A 174 2.86 -11.39 -14.05
CA ASP A 174 1.75 -11.99 -14.81
C ASP A 174 0.69 -12.61 -13.89
N LEU A 175 1.13 -13.30 -12.84
CA LEU A 175 0.22 -13.84 -11.82
C LEU A 175 -0.54 -12.74 -11.08
N ALA A 176 0.15 -11.65 -10.73
CA ALA A 176 -0.46 -10.49 -10.10
C ALA A 176 -1.53 -9.85 -11.00
N SER A 177 -1.22 -9.66 -12.29
CA SER A 177 -2.19 -9.18 -13.27
C SER A 177 -3.40 -10.12 -13.38
N LEU A 178 -3.17 -11.43 -13.46
CA LEU A 178 -4.22 -12.42 -13.56
C LEU A 178 -5.17 -12.39 -12.35
N ILE A 179 -4.63 -12.28 -11.14
CA ILE A 179 -5.42 -12.18 -9.91
C ILE A 179 -6.31 -10.95 -9.93
N VAL A 180 -5.76 -9.76 -10.23
CA VAL A 180 -6.55 -8.53 -10.21
C VAL A 180 -7.62 -8.56 -11.30
N SER A 181 -7.26 -9.01 -12.51
CA SER A 181 -8.24 -9.20 -13.59
C SER A 181 -9.35 -10.18 -13.21
N HIS A 182 -9.04 -11.25 -12.46
CA HIS A 182 -10.06 -12.18 -11.97
C HIS A 182 -10.99 -11.52 -10.95
N ILE A 183 -10.47 -10.71 -10.01
CA ILE A 183 -11.30 -9.96 -9.06
C ILE A 183 -12.22 -8.99 -9.80
N ASP A 184 -11.68 -8.24 -10.76
CA ASP A 184 -12.44 -7.27 -11.56
C ASP A 184 -13.51 -7.98 -12.43
N ALA A 185 -13.20 -9.14 -12.99
CA ALA A 185 -14.15 -9.95 -13.77
C ALA A 185 -15.28 -10.52 -12.90
N ILE A 186 -15.02 -10.84 -11.62
CA ILE A 186 -16.05 -11.26 -10.66
C ILE A 186 -16.96 -10.10 -10.27
N LEU A 187 -16.45 -8.86 -10.29
CA LEU A 187 -17.14 -7.63 -9.89
C LEU A 187 -17.39 -6.69 -11.08
N PRO A 188 -18.16 -7.09 -12.12
CA PRO A 188 -18.37 -6.26 -13.29
C PRO A 188 -19.28 -5.06 -12.95
N GLY A 189 -18.66 -3.94 -12.56
CA GLY A 189 -19.37 -2.71 -12.21
C GLY A 189 -20.15 -2.82 -10.90
N HIS A 190 -20.78 -1.71 -10.48
CA HIS A 190 -21.58 -1.61 -9.27
C HIS A 190 -22.90 -2.42 -9.37
N THR A 191 -22.82 -3.73 -9.58
CA THR A 191 -23.99 -4.62 -9.52
C THR A 191 -24.42 -4.76 -8.07
N ASP A 192 -25.72 -4.58 -7.82
CA ASP A 192 -26.28 -4.54 -6.46
C ASP A 192 -26.15 -5.88 -5.69
N PHE A 193 -25.98 -7.02 -6.38
CA PHE A 193 -25.94 -8.34 -5.74
C PHE A 193 -24.84 -9.26 -6.28
N MET A 194 -24.05 -9.83 -5.37
CA MET A 194 -23.12 -10.93 -5.63
C MET A 194 -23.81 -12.26 -5.41
N THR A 195 -23.59 -13.21 -6.30
CA THR A 195 -24.01 -14.60 -6.11
C THR A 195 -23.15 -15.30 -5.05
N ALA A 196 -23.68 -16.33 -4.39
CA ALA A 196 -22.90 -17.17 -3.46
C ALA A 196 -21.63 -17.75 -4.11
N LYS A 197 -21.69 -18.01 -5.43
CA LYS A 197 -20.55 -18.46 -6.22
C LYS A 197 -19.46 -17.39 -6.31
N GLN A 198 -19.82 -16.15 -6.64
CA GLN A 198 -18.87 -15.02 -6.69
C GLN A 198 -18.21 -14.81 -5.33
N LEU A 199 -18.98 -14.86 -4.24
CA LEU A 199 -18.43 -14.77 -2.88
C LEU A 199 -17.41 -15.86 -2.59
N TYR A 200 -17.72 -17.12 -2.94
CA TYR A 200 -16.82 -18.24 -2.75
C TYR A 200 -15.52 -18.08 -3.56
N LEU A 201 -15.58 -17.58 -4.80
CA LEU A 201 -14.39 -17.31 -5.61
C LEU A 201 -13.54 -16.19 -5.02
N LEU A 202 -14.15 -15.07 -4.63
CA LEU A 202 -13.45 -13.94 -4.00
C LEU A 202 -12.78 -14.36 -2.68
N PHE A 203 -13.48 -15.15 -1.87
CA PHE A 203 -12.92 -15.69 -0.63
C PHE A 203 -11.63 -16.45 -0.87
N ASN A 204 -11.67 -17.33 -1.85
CA ASN A 204 -10.54 -18.16 -2.23
C ASN A 204 -9.39 -17.35 -2.84
N ILE A 205 -9.67 -16.33 -3.65
CA ILE A 205 -8.62 -15.44 -4.20
C ILE A 205 -7.94 -14.66 -3.08
N VAL A 206 -8.71 -14.08 -2.16
CA VAL A 206 -8.15 -13.32 -1.04
C VAL A 206 -7.32 -14.23 -0.14
N ASP A 207 -7.79 -15.44 0.14
CA ASP A 207 -7.05 -16.44 0.92
C ASP A 207 -5.74 -16.83 0.22
N PHE A 208 -5.80 -17.08 -1.10
CA PHE A 208 -4.63 -17.37 -1.93
C PHE A 208 -3.59 -16.26 -1.87
N ILE A 209 -3.99 -14.99 -2.03
CA ILE A 209 -3.06 -13.86 -1.93
C ILE A 209 -2.37 -13.87 -0.56
N THR A 210 -3.12 -14.04 0.53
CA THR A 210 -2.54 -14.05 1.87
C THR A 210 -1.57 -15.22 2.08
N THR A 211 -1.93 -16.42 1.63
CA THR A 211 -1.09 -17.61 1.80
C THR A 211 0.18 -17.56 0.96
N VAL A 212 0.08 -17.11 -0.31
CA VAL A 212 1.25 -16.96 -1.19
C VAL A 212 2.20 -15.89 -0.63
N ASP A 213 1.66 -14.76 -0.19
CA ASP A 213 2.48 -13.67 0.36
C ASP A 213 3.18 -14.09 1.66
N ASP A 214 2.45 -14.74 2.58
CA ASP A 214 3.02 -15.26 3.84
C ASP A 214 4.08 -16.35 3.61
N SER A 215 3.90 -17.18 2.59
CA SER A 215 4.86 -18.22 2.22
C SER A 215 6.17 -17.65 1.65
N MET A 216 6.10 -16.50 0.97
CA MET A 216 7.29 -15.83 0.42
C MET A 216 7.95 -14.86 1.40
N GLY A 217 7.20 -14.28 2.33
CA GLY A 217 7.67 -13.20 3.21
C GLY A 217 8.57 -13.61 4.37
N GLY A 218 8.67 -14.91 4.70
CA GLY A 218 9.35 -15.38 5.91
C GLY A 218 8.54 -15.01 7.17
N ARG A 219 8.14 -16.01 7.96
CA ARG A 219 7.19 -15.81 9.07
C ARG A 219 7.75 -14.90 10.16
N THR A 220 7.26 -13.67 10.28
CA THR A 220 7.35 -12.87 11.51
C THR A 220 5.96 -12.66 12.12
N PHE A 221 5.77 -13.19 13.33
CA PHE A 221 4.49 -13.47 14.01
C PHE A 221 3.67 -12.26 14.52
N SER A 222 3.78 -11.07 13.93
CA SER A 222 2.89 -9.95 14.32
C SER A 222 1.69 -9.90 13.37
N LEU A 223 0.48 -10.15 13.89
CA LEU A 223 -0.77 -10.26 13.11
C LEU A 223 -1.13 -9.00 12.30
N TYR A 224 -0.60 -7.83 12.69
CA TYR A 224 -0.98 -6.55 12.07
C TYR A 224 0.17 -5.80 11.39
N ARG A 225 1.43 -5.94 11.83
CA ARG A 225 2.59 -5.25 11.22
C ARG A 225 3.46 -6.16 10.36
N GLN A 226 2.88 -7.19 9.74
CA GLN A 226 3.62 -7.93 8.74
C GLN A 226 3.61 -7.10 7.46
N ALA A 227 4.78 -6.56 7.08
CA ALA A 227 4.94 -5.92 5.79
C ALA A 227 4.55 -6.92 4.69
N LEU A 228 3.97 -6.42 3.60
CA LEU A 228 3.71 -7.25 2.43
C LEU A 228 5.00 -7.97 2.02
N GLY A 229 4.87 -9.26 1.73
CA GLY A 229 5.91 -10.02 1.07
C GLY A 229 6.18 -9.49 -0.35
N ALA A 230 7.19 -10.06 -1.00
CA ALA A 230 7.58 -9.67 -2.34
C ALA A 230 6.44 -9.80 -3.37
N PHE A 231 5.53 -10.75 -3.14
CA PHE A 231 4.40 -10.98 -4.04
C PHE A 231 3.29 -9.95 -3.84
N GLY A 232 2.89 -9.64 -2.60
CA GLY A 232 1.93 -8.59 -2.30
C GLY A 232 2.31 -7.25 -2.91
N VAL A 233 3.61 -6.96 -2.89
CA VAL A 233 4.24 -5.83 -3.59
C VAL A 233 4.00 -5.83 -5.10
N THR A 234 4.06 -6.98 -5.77
CA THR A 234 3.85 -7.09 -7.23
C THR A 234 2.39 -6.88 -7.64
N LEU A 235 1.43 -6.98 -6.72
CA LEU A 235 0.02 -6.72 -6.98
C LEU A 235 -0.30 -5.22 -7.09
N LEU A 236 0.53 -4.36 -6.48
CA LEU A 236 0.25 -2.92 -6.38
C LEU A 236 0.10 -2.21 -7.74
N PRO A 237 0.99 -2.39 -8.74
CA PRO A 237 0.85 -1.72 -10.03
C PRO A 237 -0.40 -2.12 -10.82
N TYR A 238 -1.04 -3.23 -10.46
CA TYR A 238 -2.22 -3.76 -11.13
C TYR A 238 -3.54 -3.27 -10.53
N GLY A 239 -3.51 -2.45 -9.48
CA GLY A 239 -4.72 -1.87 -8.88
C GLY A 239 -5.42 -2.77 -7.86
N ILE A 240 -4.67 -3.66 -7.20
CA ILE A 240 -5.22 -4.54 -6.15
C ILE A 240 -5.93 -3.76 -5.03
N THR A 241 -5.47 -2.56 -4.71
CA THR A 241 -6.07 -1.69 -3.68
C THR A 241 -7.49 -1.29 -4.06
N ARG A 242 -7.68 -0.83 -5.31
CA ARG A 242 -9.01 -0.56 -5.86
C ARG A 242 -9.87 -1.82 -5.89
N ALA A 243 -9.33 -2.94 -6.38
CA ALA A 243 -10.07 -4.20 -6.50
C ALA A 243 -10.56 -4.71 -5.13
N LEU A 244 -9.71 -4.74 -4.11
CA LEU A 244 -10.10 -5.16 -2.75
C LEU A 244 -11.06 -4.18 -2.08
N THR A 245 -10.93 -2.88 -2.36
CA THR A 245 -11.89 -1.89 -1.86
C THR A 245 -13.27 -2.10 -2.50
N ASN A 246 -13.32 -2.38 -3.81
CA ASN A 246 -14.55 -2.72 -4.50
C ASN A 246 -15.18 -4.03 -3.97
N VAL A 247 -14.36 -5.05 -3.66
CA VAL A 247 -14.82 -6.27 -2.97
C VAL A 247 -15.48 -5.90 -1.64
N ALA A 248 -14.78 -5.15 -0.79
CA ALA A 248 -15.29 -4.75 0.52
C ALA A 248 -16.57 -3.91 0.40
N TYR A 249 -16.62 -2.99 -0.55
CA TYR A 249 -17.78 -2.17 -0.85
C TYR A 249 -18.99 -3.00 -1.32
N GLY A 250 -18.78 -3.92 -2.26
CA GLY A 250 -19.85 -4.79 -2.78
C GLY A 250 -20.43 -5.73 -1.72
N LEU A 251 -19.59 -6.20 -0.80
CA LEU A 251 -19.99 -7.11 0.29
C LEU A 251 -20.98 -6.48 1.26
N ILE A 252 -20.85 -5.17 1.50
CA ILE A 252 -21.70 -4.42 2.42
C ILE A 252 -23.15 -4.34 1.94
N HIS A 253 -23.37 -4.36 0.63
CA HIS A 253 -24.72 -4.32 0.04
C HIS A 253 -25.38 -5.70 -0.02
N GLN A 254 -24.67 -6.76 0.37
CA GLN A 254 -25.23 -8.11 0.42
C GLN A 254 -25.92 -8.35 1.77
N ASN A 255 -27.25 -8.42 1.75
CA ASN A 255 -28.01 -8.89 2.91
C ASN A 255 -27.98 -10.43 2.98
N GLU A 256 -27.85 -10.98 4.20
CA GLU A 256 -28.22 -12.36 4.56
C GLU A 256 -27.29 -13.53 4.13
N MET A 257 -26.12 -13.31 3.51
CA MET A 257 -25.22 -14.44 3.19
C MET A 257 -24.20 -14.76 4.31
N GLN A 258 -24.08 -16.05 4.62
CA GLN A 258 -23.04 -16.56 5.52
C GLN A 258 -21.65 -16.32 4.92
N GLY A 259 -20.67 -15.94 5.76
CA GLY A 259 -19.27 -15.77 5.35
C GLY A 259 -18.88 -14.36 4.90
N ILE A 260 -19.83 -13.44 4.67
CA ILE A 260 -19.56 -12.05 4.30
C ILE A 260 -18.58 -11.39 5.28
N ASP A 261 -18.83 -11.50 6.58
CA ASP A 261 -17.96 -10.91 7.62
C ASP A 261 -16.52 -11.42 7.52
N THR A 262 -16.33 -12.71 7.27
CA THR A 262 -14.98 -13.29 7.17
C THR A 262 -14.25 -12.77 5.94
N LEU A 263 -14.91 -12.71 4.78
CA LEU A 263 -14.32 -12.18 3.56
C LEU A 263 -14.02 -10.68 3.69
N LEU A 264 -14.98 -9.90 4.17
CA LEU A 264 -14.82 -8.47 4.43
C LEU A 264 -13.62 -8.21 5.35
N ARG A 265 -13.52 -8.94 6.47
CA ARG A 265 -12.39 -8.83 7.40
C ARG A 265 -11.07 -9.17 6.72
N LYS A 266 -10.99 -10.25 5.94
CA LYS A 266 -9.78 -10.64 5.20
C LYS A 266 -9.37 -9.56 4.18
N SER A 267 -10.32 -9.02 3.41
CA SER A 267 -10.07 -7.94 2.45
C SER A 267 -9.55 -6.68 3.15
N LEU A 268 -10.15 -6.28 4.27
CA LEU A 268 -9.68 -5.12 5.04
C LEU A 268 -8.30 -5.34 5.67
N ILE A 269 -7.99 -6.55 6.16
CA ILE A 269 -6.65 -6.89 6.67
C ILE A 269 -5.61 -6.79 5.55
N LEU A 270 -5.91 -7.33 4.37
CA LEU A 270 -5.01 -7.26 3.22
C LEU A 270 -4.82 -5.81 2.76
N LEU A 271 -5.88 -5.00 2.74
CA LEU A 271 -5.81 -3.57 2.50
C LEU A 271 -4.92 -2.85 3.53
N ILE A 272 -5.05 -3.17 4.82
CA ILE A 272 -4.16 -2.60 5.86
C ILE A 272 -2.70 -2.94 5.57
N ARG A 273 -2.38 -4.21 5.27
CA ARG A 273 -1.01 -4.63 4.93
C ARG A 273 -0.48 -3.87 3.70
N ILE A 274 -1.32 -3.69 2.68
CA ILE A 274 -0.99 -2.92 1.47
C ILE A 274 -0.72 -1.45 1.81
N LEU A 275 -1.60 -0.81 2.56
CA LEU A 275 -1.51 0.62 2.85
C LEU A 275 -0.43 0.94 3.89
N GLU A 276 -0.05 -0.01 4.75
CA GLU A 276 1.08 0.10 5.68
C GLU A 276 2.45 -0.12 4.99
N ASP A 277 2.49 -0.74 3.80
CA ASP A 277 3.74 -0.93 3.05
C ASP A 277 4.43 0.40 2.67
N SER A 278 5.72 0.31 2.33
CA SER A 278 6.57 1.42 1.91
C SER A 278 6.06 2.24 0.75
N ARG A 279 5.24 1.62 -0.08
CA ARG A 279 4.59 2.26 -1.21
C ARG A 279 3.09 2.39 -1.01
N GLY A 280 2.55 1.88 0.10
CA GLY A 280 1.13 1.87 0.43
C GLY A 280 0.48 3.24 0.36
N TYR A 281 1.18 4.29 0.79
CA TYR A 281 0.70 5.67 0.72
C TYR A 281 0.29 6.08 -0.70
N MET A 282 1.00 5.63 -1.74
CA MET A 282 0.66 5.96 -3.13
C MET A 282 -0.70 5.38 -3.58
N PHE A 283 -1.18 4.36 -2.88
CA PHE A 283 -2.42 3.65 -3.19
C PHE A 283 -3.58 4.04 -2.27
N VAL A 284 -3.36 4.88 -1.25
CA VAL A 284 -4.44 5.40 -0.40
C VAL A 284 -5.46 6.17 -1.24
N ARG A 285 -4.98 6.94 -2.23
CA ARG A 285 -5.81 7.60 -3.21
C ARG A 285 -6.73 6.62 -3.96
N GLU A 286 -6.19 5.52 -4.47
CA GLU A 286 -6.99 4.51 -5.17
C GLU A 286 -8.06 3.91 -4.27
N ALA A 287 -7.73 3.66 -2.98
CA ALA A 287 -8.69 3.19 -2.00
C ALA A 287 -9.81 4.22 -1.75
N PHE A 288 -9.49 5.51 -1.62
CA PHE A 288 -10.49 6.55 -1.46
C PHE A 288 -11.39 6.70 -2.69
N GLU A 289 -10.82 6.72 -3.89
CA GLU A 289 -11.57 6.78 -5.15
C GLU A 289 -12.47 5.54 -5.34
N ALA A 290 -12.07 4.38 -4.81
CA ALA A 290 -12.85 3.16 -4.79
C ALA A 290 -13.90 3.07 -3.65
N GLY A 291 -14.05 4.11 -2.83
CA GLY A 291 -15.08 4.16 -1.79
C GLY A 291 -14.69 3.55 -0.45
N LEU A 292 -13.41 3.56 -0.06
CA LEU A 292 -12.96 3.04 1.24
C LEU A 292 -13.68 3.67 2.43
N LEU A 293 -13.89 5.00 2.43
CA LEU A 293 -14.59 5.69 3.52
C LEU A 293 -16.06 5.28 3.61
N VAL A 294 -16.71 5.11 2.44
CA VAL A 294 -18.09 4.63 2.34
C VAL A 294 -18.18 3.21 2.90
N THR A 295 -17.22 2.35 2.53
CA THR A 295 -17.09 0.98 3.02
C THR A 295 -17.00 0.95 4.54
N ILE A 296 -16.05 1.71 5.13
CA ILE A 296 -15.87 1.76 6.59
C ILE A 296 -17.13 2.27 7.30
N ALA A 297 -17.74 3.34 6.79
CA ALA A 297 -18.95 3.92 7.36
C ALA A 297 -20.12 2.95 7.33
N SER A 298 -20.33 2.27 6.21
CA SER A 298 -21.41 1.30 6.06
C SER A 298 -21.19 0.04 6.90
N CYS A 299 -19.95 -0.47 7.02
CA CYS A 299 -19.65 -1.56 7.96
C CYS A 299 -20.12 -1.20 9.38
N ALA A 300 -19.79 0.02 9.83
CA ALA A 300 -20.15 0.46 11.17
C ALA A 300 -21.66 0.71 11.33
N ALA A 301 -22.35 1.20 10.29
CA ALA A 301 -23.80 1.35 10.29
C ALA A 301 -24.55 0.01 10.34
N LEU A 302 -23.97 -1.05 9.77
CA LEU A 302 -24.54 -2.41 9.75
C LEU A 302 -24.20 -3.25 10.99
N GLY A 303 -23.43 -2.72 11.95
CA GLY A 303 -22.95 -3.51 13.09
C GLY A 303 -21.85 -4.52 12.72
N LEU A 304 -21.21 -4.34 11.56
CA LEU A 304 -20.08 -5.14 11.05
C LEU A 304 -18.73 -4.46 11.36
N GLU A 305 -18.70 -3.52 12.30
CA GLU A 305 -17.45 -2.90 12.70
C GLU A 305 -16.48 -3.95 13.26
N ASN A 306 -15.22 -3.83 12.84
CA ASN A 306 -14.17 -4.73 13.26
C ASN A 306 -12.90 -3.93 13.61
N ALA A 307 -11.93 -4.63 14.20
CA ALA A 307 -10.64 -4.03 14.55
C ALA A 307 -9.93 -3.41 13.33
N SER A 308 -10.13 -3.94 12.12
CA SER A 308 -9.52 -3.44 10.89
C SER A 308 -10.03 -2.04 10.53
N SER A 309 -11.35 -1.79 10.60
CA SER A 309 -11.93 -0.46 10.37
C SER A 309 -11.35 0.59 11.34
N ARG A 310 -11.18 0.20 12.61
CA ARG A 310 -10.56 1.06 13.62
C ARG A 310 -9.09 1.34 13.31
N ILE A 311 -8.30 0.32 12.97
CA ILE A 311 -6.89 0.47 12.59
C ILE A 311 -6.72 1.39 11.39
N LEU A 312 -7.59 1.27 10.38
CA LEU A 312 -7.59 2.16 9.21
C LEU A 312 -7.78 3.63 9.62
N LEU A 313 -8.79 3.92 10.44
CA LEU A 313 -9.10 5.30 10.85
C LEU A 313 -8.14 5.88 11.88
N GLU A 314 -7.60 5.09 12.81
CA GLU A 314 -6.75 5.58 13.91
C GLU A 314 -5.27 5.62 13.53
N GLN A 315 -4.82 4.74 12.64
CA GLN A 315 -3.39 4.56 12.35
C GLN A 315 -3.08 4.79 10.87
N ILE A 316 -3.66 3.99 9.96
CA ILE A 316 -3.23 3.95 8.56
C ILE A 316 -3.53 5.25 7.81
N LEU A 317 -4.80 5.67 7.81
CA LEU A 317 -5.22 6.84 7.04
C LEU A 317 -4.65 8.16 7.61
N PRO A 318 -4.58 8.38 8.94
CA PRO A 318 -3.89 9.55 9.47
C PRO A 318 -2.41 9.65 9.07
N MET A 319 -1.70 8.52 8.93
CA MET A 319 -0.31 8.53 8.46
C MET A 319 -0.17 9.06 7.03
N SER A 320 -1.15 8.84 6.16
CA SER A 320 -1.11 9.33 4.78
C SER A 320 -1.48 10.80 4.65
N MET A 321 -2.10 11.41 5.67
CA MET A 321 -2.52 12.82 5.65
C MET A 321 -1.37 13.84 5.67
N VAL A 322 -0.12 13.38 5.68
CA VAL A 322 1.05 14.21 5.46
C VAL A 322 1.36 14.41 3.97
N TYR A 323 0.76 13.62 3.08
CA TYR A 323 0.94 13.68 1.64
C TYR A 323 -0.17 14.51 0.99
N TYR A 324 0.22 15.46 0.14
CA TYR A 324 -0.71 16.42 -0.46
C TYR A 324 -1.80 15.74 -1.29
N TYR A 325 -1.42 14.77 -2.14
CA TYR A 325 -2.36 14.13 -3.06
C TYR A 325 -3.36 13.23 -2.36
N ASP A 326 -2.97 12.58 -1.26
CA ASP A 326 -3.88 11.73 -0.48
C ASP A 326 -4.96 12.58 0.20
N VAL A 327 -4.57 13.74 0.73
CA VAL A 327 -5.51 14.67 1.36
C VAL A 327 -6.48 15.30 0.36
N GLN A 328 -6.05 15.54 -0.88
CA GLN A 328 -6.94 16.05 -1.93
C GLN A 328 -8.11 15.11 -2.25
N CYS A 329 -7.91 13.81 -2.07
CA CYS A 329 -8.94 12.80 -2.35
C CYS A 329 -9.94 12.63 -1.20
N LEU A 330 -9.67 13.20 -0.02
CA LEU A 330 -10.56 13.06 1.15
C LEU A 330 -11.87 13.82 0.99
N GLU A 331 -11.85 15.03 0.42
CA GLU A 331 -13.06 15.84 0.26
C GLU A 331 -14.16 15.12 -0.55
N PRO A 332 -13.91 14.62 -1.78
CA PRO A 332 -14.91 13.83 -2.50
C PRO A 332 -15.27 12.52 -1.78
N ALA A 333 -14.32 11.88 -1.10
CA ALA A 333 -14.60 10.64 -0.36
C ALA A 333 -15.55 10.88 0.85
N PHE A 334 -15.42 12.00 1.55
CA PHE A 334 -16.35 12.38 2.61
C PHE A 334 -17.74 12.68 2.07
N LEU A 335 -17.85 13.38 0.94
CA LEU A 335 -19.15 13.65 0.30
C LEU A 335 -19.89 12.35 -0.03
N GLN A 336 -19.18 11.30 -0.45
CA GLN A 336 -19.79 9.99 -0.70
C GLN A 336 -20.23 9.28 0.59
N ALA A 337 -19.49 9.44 1.69
CA ALA A 337 -19.81 8.82 2.98
C ALA A 337 -20.87 9.59 3.80
N ASP A 338 -21.10 10.88 3.49
CA ASP A 338 -21.97 11.80 4.23
C ASP A 338 -23.38 11.24 4.54
N PRO A 339 -24.10 10.63 3.56
CA PRO A 339 -25.44 10.10 3.83
C PRO A 339 -25.45 8.99 4.88
N ILE A 340 -24.39 8.18 4.95
CA ILE A 340 -24.29 7.03 5.86
C ILE A 340 -23.91 7.50 7.25
N ILE A 341 -22.96 8.42 7.37
CA ILE A 341 -22.49 8.85 8.70
C ILE A 341 -23.56 9.63 9.47
N HIS A 342 -24.54 10.21 8.79
CA HIS A 342 -25.68 10.89 9.43
C HIS A 342 -26.84 9.97 9.77
N CYS A 343 -26.79 8.68 9.42
CA CYS A 343 -27.84 7.74 9.77
C CYS A 343 -27.79 7.35 11.27
N GLY A 344 -28.96 7.01 11.83
CA GLY A 344 -29.11 6.62 13.23
C GLY A 344 -28.21 5.43 13.64
N PRO A 345 -28.15 4.34 12.86
CA PRO A 345 -27.28 3.20 13.16
C PRO A 345 -25.80 3.58 13.29
N PHE A 346 -25.27 4.39 12.37
CA PHE A 346 -23.88 4.85 12.45
C PHE A 346 -23.64 5.70 13.71
N GLN A 347 -24.56 6.61 14.05
CA GLN A 347 -24.41 7.44 15.25
C GLN A 347 -24.43 6.63 16.57
N ALA A 348 -24.98 5.41 16.53
CA ALA A 348 -25.01 4.49 17.68
C ALA A 348 -23.83 3.51 17.73
N CYS A 349 -22.99 3.43 16.70
CA CYS A 349 -21.91 2.44 16.61
C CYS A 349 -20.68 2.83 17.46
N GLN A 350 -19.81 1.86 17.76
CA GLN A 350 -18.58 2.09 18.54
C GLN A 350 -17.50 2.88 17.78
N LEU A 351 -17.64 3.01 16.46
CA LEU A 351 -16.67 3.68 15.60
C LEU A 351 -16.91 5.20 15.52
N VAL A 352 -18.04 5.72 16.04
CA VAL A 352 -18.44 7.12 15.86
C VAL A 352 -17.40 8.12 16.40
N ASP A 353 -16.79 7.84 17.55
CA ASP A 353 -15.79 8.75 18.15
C ASP A 353 -14.43 8.67 17.45
N THR A 354 -14.05 7.47 17.00
CA THR A 354 -12.89 7.26 16.14
C THR A 354 -13.07 8.01 14.82
N TRP A 355 -14.25 7.91 14.19
CA TRP A 355 -14.60 8.62 12.97
C TRP A 355 -14.58 10.14 13.15
N ARG A 356 -15.13 10.66 14.26
CA ARG A 356 -15.09 12.11 14.59
C ARG A 356 -13.65 12.60 14.72
N THR A 357 -12.80 11.86 15.43
CA THR A 357 -11.38 12.20 15.59
C THR A 357 -10.66 12.24 14.24
N PHE A 358 -10.86 11.20 13.43
CA PHE A 358 -10.34 11.12 12.07
C PHE A 358 -10.82 12.29 11.20
N THR A 359 -12.12 12.60 11.22
CA THR A 359 -12.73 13.64 10.40
C THR A 359 -12.23 15.03 10.78
N THR A 360 -12.03 15.30 12.07
CA THR A 360 -11.45 16.57 12.55
C THR A 360 -10.06 16.76 11.97
N LEU A 361 -9.17 15.77 12.12
CA LEU A 361 -7.84 15.81 11.53
C LEU A 361 -7.90 15.98 10.01
N ALA A 362 -8.74 15.20 9.33
CA ALA A 362 -8.87 15.25 7.88
C ALA A 362 -9.30 16.65 7.39
N ARG A 363 -10.27 17.29 8.05
CA ARG A 363 -10.73 18.65 7.71
C ARG A 363 -9.65 19.70 7.94
N GLU A 364 -8.88 19.60 9.02
CA GLU A 364 -7.71 20.46 9.25
C GLU A 364 -6.71 20.34 8.09
N ARG A 365 -6.45 19.12 7.63
CA ARG A 365 -5.52 18.86 6.52
C ARG A 365 -6.06 19.34 5.17
N ILE A 366 -7.35 19.15 4.89
CA ILE A 366 -8.01 19.70 3.69
C ILE A 366 -7.92 21.23 3.69
N ALA A 367 -8.17 21.90 4.83
CA ALA A 367 -8.01 23.35 4.94
C ALA A 367 -6.56 23.80 4.63
N LEU A 368 -5.56 23.04 5.06
CA LEU A 368 -4.16 23.29 4.71
C LEU A 368 -3.88 23.12 3.21
N VAL A 369 -4.50 22.13 2.54
CA VAL A 369 -4.38 21.97 1.08
C VAL A 369 -4.87 23.22 0.36
N HIS A 370 -6.03 23.76 0.75
CA HIS A 370 -6.55 25.00 0.16
C HIS A 370 -5.66 26.21 0.48
N SER A 371 -5.17 26.32 1.73
CA SER A 371 -4.24 27.38 2.14
C SER A 371 -2.94 27.34 1.32
N VAL A 372 -2.35 26.16 1.11
CA VAL A 372 -1.13 26.00 0.29
C VAL A 372 -1.40 26.30 -1.19
N ALA A 373 -2.60 26.03 -1.69
CA ALA A 373 -2.98 26.36 -3.06
C ALA A 373 -3.23 27.87 -3.27
N ALA A 374 -3.83 28.54 -2.28
CA ALA A 374 -4.18 29.96 -2.34
C ALA A 374 -3.06 30.91 -1.91
N SER A 375 -2.16 30.45 -1.04
CA SER A 375 -1.11 31.30 -0.47
C SER A 375 -0.11 31.75 -1.53
N GLN A 376 0.06 33.07 -1.62
CA GLN A 376 1.30 33.62 -2.14
C GLN A 376 2.43 33.11 -1.25
N ARG A 377 3.43 32.48 -1.87
CA ARG A 377 4.55 31.90 -1.14
C ARG A 377 5.31 33.02 -0.48
N ARG A 378 5.08 33.27 0.79
CA ARG A 378 5.96 34.09 1.61
C ARG A 378 7.17 33.27 2.04
N ARG A 379 8.28 33.93 2.30
CA ARG A 379 9.58 33.28 2.62
C ARG A 379 10.34 34.15 3.61
N ALA A 380 11.13 33.53 4.47
CA ALA A 380 12.08 34.23 5.30
C ALA A 380 13.42 34.48 4.57
N CYS A 381 14.08 35.59 4.90
CA CYS A 381 15.44 35.86 4.46
C CYS A 381 16.42 34.81 4.99
N ASP A 382 17.31 34.31 4.12
CA ASP A 382 18.32 33.32 4.50
C ASP A 382 19.40 33.84 5.43
N ASN A 383 19.62 35.15 5.44
CA ASN A 383 20.46 35.76 6.47
C ASN A 383 19.77 35.56 7.82
N VAL A 384 20.28 34.61 8.62
CA VAL A 384 19.70 34.17 9.89
C VAL A 384 19.53 35.31 10.91
N LYS A 385 20.26 36.41 10.74
CA LYS A 385 20.20 37.59 11.61
C LYS A 385 19.09 38.58 11.22
N CYS A 386 18.63 38.57 9.96
CA CYS A 386 17.63 39.50 9.43
C CYS A 386 16.25 39.22 10.03
N GLY A 387 15.63 38.09 9.67
CA GLY A 387 14.28 37.73 10.14
C GLY A 387 13.14 38.39 9.34
N HIS A 388 13.42 39.10 8.25
CA HIS A 388 12.36 39.57 7.34
C HIS A 388 11.66 38.41 6.66
N ILE A 389 10.34 38.51 6.58
CA ILE A 389 9.44 37.54 5.99
C ILE A 389 8.56 38.29 4.98
N LEU A 390 8.83 38.08 3.69
CA LEU A 390 8.24 38.85 2.57
C LEU A 390 7.63 37.90 1.53
N GLU A 391 6.98 38.42 0.49
CA GLU A 391 6.55 37.59 -0.64
C GLU A 391 7.78 37.08 -1.41
N LYS A 392 7.70 35.85 -1.96
CA LYS A 392 8.81 35.22 -2.69
C LYS A 392 9.32 36.07 -3.85
N THR A 393 8.47 36.87 -4.47
CA THR A 393 8.80 37.81 -5.55
C THR A 393 9.71 38.95 -5.10
N ASP A 394 9.71 39.29 -3.81
CA ASP A 394 10.53 40.37 -3.24
C ASP A 394 11.94 39.92 -2.86
N PHE A 395 12.22 38.62 -2.95
CA PHE A 395 13.53 38.06 -2.63
C PHE A 395 14.44 37.98 -3.85
N GLN A 396 15.70 38.32 -3.62
CA GLN A 396 16.79 38.12 -4.56
C GLN A 396 17.42 36.74 -4.31
N ARG A 397 17.62 35.96 -5.37
CA ARG A 397 18.34 34.69 -5.28
C ARG A 397 19.84 34.90 -5.24
N CYS A 398 20.57 34.02 -4.55
CA CYS A 398 22.02 33.97 -4.66
C CYS A 398 22.43 33.77 -6.12
N SER A 399 23.21 34.68 -6.69
CA SER A 399 23.61 34.65 -8.10
C SER A 399 24.41 33.41 -8.52
N ARG A 400 24.98 32.66 -7.57
CA ARG A 400 25.80 31.48 -7.85
C ARG A 400 25.04 30.16 -7.73
N CYS A 401 24.43 29.89 -6.58
CA CYS A 401 23.71 28.62 -6.35
C CYS A 401 22.22 28.69 -6.68
N LEU A 402 21.62 29.88 -6.72
CA LEU A 402 20.18 30.12 -6.90
C LEU A 402 19.26 29.52 -5.82
N SER A 403 19.83 28.87 -4.79
CA SER A 403 19.09 28.14 -3.74
C SER A 403 18.71 29.01 -2.54
N PHE A 404 19.50 30.04 -2.24
CA PHE A 404 19.28 30.96 -1.11
C PHE A 404 18.59 32.25 -1.58
N TYR A 405 17.76 32.81 -0.73
CA TYR A 405 16.87 33.95 -0.96
C TYR A 405 17.14 35.03 0.08
N TYR A 406 17.43 36.24 -0.38
CA TYR A 406 17.79 37.38 0.46
C TYR A 406 16.89 38.57 0.14
N CYS A 407 16.39 39.26 1.17
CA CYS A 407 15.58 40.47 0.98
C CYS A 407 16.41 41.65 0.44
N SER A 408 17.75 41.56 0.48
CA SER A 408 18.66 42.57 -0.06
C SER A 408 20.04 41.98 -0.37
N ARG A 409 20.79 42.65 -1.25
CA ARG A 409 22.21 42.32 -1.51
C ARG A 409 23.07 42.41 -0.24
N GLU A 410 22.70 43.27 0.70
CA GLU A 410 23.44 43.41 1.95
C GLU A 410 23.27 42.17 2.84
N CYS A 411 22.04 41.64 2.94
CA CYS A 411 21.80 40.37 3.62
C CYS A 411 22.58 39.23 2.98
N GLN A 412 22.67 39.17 1.65
CA GLN A 412 23.49 38.18 0.95
C GLN A 412 24.97 38.31 1.32
N ARG A 413 25.53 39.52 1.37
CA ARG A 413 26.95 39.74 1.74
C ARG A 413 27.25 39.33 3.17
N ILE A 414 26.35 39.66 4.11
CA ILE A 414 26.47 39.29 5.52
C ILE A 414 26.45 37.77 5.65
N ASP A 415 25.46 37.11 5.04
CA ASP A 415 25.33 35.65 5.09
C ASP A 415 26.51 34.94 4.40
N TRP A 416 27.01 35.50 3.29
CA TRP A 416 28.20 35.01 2.59
C TRP A 416 29.46 35.01 3.47
N ARG A 417 29.70 36.10 4.21
CA ARG A 417 30.92 36.27 5.01
C ARG A 417 30.82 35.64 6.40
N ALA A 418 29.68 35.82 7.07
CA ALA A 418 29.49 35.50 8.48
C ALA A 418 28.43 34.41 8.74
N GLY A 419 27.57 34.12 7.76
CA GLY A 419 26.52 33.08 7.86
C GLY A 419 26.91 31.73 7.25
N ASP A 420 28.20 31.55 6.95
CA ASP A 420 28.76 30.33 6.35
C ASP A 420 28.22 29.94 4.97
N HIS A 421 27.40 30.80 4.33
CA HIS A 421 26.86 30.50 3.00
C HIS A 421 27.97 30.24 1.96
N ARG A 422 29.13 30.91 2.08
CA ARG A 422 30.29 30.66 1.21
C ARG A 422 30.76 29.20 1.20
N LYS A 423 30.68 28.49 2.34
CA LYS A 423 31.12 27.10 2.47
C LYS A 423 30.18 26.13 1.77
N VAL A 424 28.91 26.51 1.67
CA VAL A 424 27.85 25.68 1.05
C VAL A 424 27.44 26.18 -0.33
N CYS A 425 27.99 27.28 -0.85
CA CYS A 425 27.52 27.79 -2.13
C CYS A 425 28.09 26.99 -3.31
N VAL A 426 27.39 25.90 -3.67
CA VAL A 426 27.72 25.04 -4.82
C VAL A 426 26.80 25.41 -6.00
N PRO A 427 27.35 25.76 -7.18
CA PRO A 427 26.56 26.01 -8.39
C PRO A 427 25.71 24.80 -8.77
N GLY A 428 24.45 25.01 -9.14
CA GLY A 428 23.54 23.96 -9.59
C GLY A 428 23.02 23.03 -8.49
N HIS A 429 23.42 23.21 -7.23
CA HIS A 429 22.97 22.37 -6.12
C HIS A 429 21.76 23.02 -5.43
N SER A 430 20.57 22.46 -5.62
CA SER A 430 19.39 22.87 -4.86
C SER A 430 19.46 22.32 -3.44
N PHE A 431 20.02 23.12 -2.51
CA PHE A 431 20.19 22.77 -1.08
C PHE A 431 18.90 22.46 -0.32
N HIS A 432 17.73 22.78 -0.89
CA HIS A 432 16.48 22.72 -0.14
C HIS A 432 15.69 21.45 -0.43
N LEU A 433 16.28 20.31 -0.07
CA LEU A 433 15.80 18.91 -0.20
C LEU A 433 16.55 18.17 -1.32
N GLY A 434 17.66 17.53 -0.94
CA GLY A 434 18.69 16.95 -1.81
C GLY A 434 18.20 16.23 -3.07
N GLU A 435 18.79 16.60 -4.20
CA GLU A 435 18.51 16.06 -5.55
C GLU A 435 18.80 14.55 -5.70
N GLY A 436 19.49 13.93 -4.74
CA GLY A 436 19.78 12.48 -4.74
C GLY A 436 18.74 11.61 -4.05
N VAL A 437 17.96 12.14 -3.08
CA VAL A 437 17.03 11.34 -2.23
C VAL A 437 15.61 11.88 -2.21
N VAL A 438 15.41 13.11 -2.69
CA VAL A 438 14.08 13.74 -2.77
C VAL A 438 13.49 13.71 -4.17
N GLN A 439 13.97 12.83 -5.04
CA GLN A 439 13.43 12.66 -6.39
C GLN A 439 11.94 12.27 -6.37
N ASP A 440 11.49 11.58 -5.32
CA ASP A 440 10.11 11.08 -5.27
C ASP A 440 9.08 12.10 -4.75
N LEU A 441 9.50 13.17 -4.04
CA LEU A 441 8.54 14.16 -3.54
C LEU A 441 8.47 15.37 -4.46
N ARG A 442 7.30 15.63 -5.01
CA ARG A 442 7.05 16.81 -5.84
C ARG A 442 7.15 18.08 -5.00
N VAL A 443 7.46 19.21 -5.66
CA VAL A 443 7.57 20.53 -5.01
C VAL A 443 6.34 20.85 -4.15
N ARG A 444 5.15 20.50 -4.64
CA ARG A 444 3.89 20.77 -3.95
C ARG A 444 3.72 19.93 -2.67
N GLU A 445 4.13 18.66 -2.67
CA GLU A 445 4.11 17.81 -1.48
C GLU A 445 5.06 18.34 -0.41
N ARG A 446 6.25 18.79 -0.81
CA ARG A 446 7.23 19.36 0.12
C ARG A 446 6.73 20.64 0.76
N SER A 447 6.05 21.49 0.00
CA SER A 447 5.35 22.67 0.53
C SER A 447 4.22 22.29 1.48
N PHE A 448 3.46 21.25 1.18
CA PHE A 448 2.36 20.78 2.02
C PHE A 448 2.84 20.15 3.33
N MET A 449 3.82 19.24 3.31
CA MET A 449 4.41 18.66 4.52
C MET A 449 4.94 19.73 5.47
N ARG A 450 5.55 20.76 4.90
CA ARG A 450 5.97 21.97 5.61
C ARG A 450 4.81 22.70 6.27
N ALA A 451 3.69 22.87 5.55
CA ALA A 451 2.47 23.47 6.08
C ALA A 451 1.87 22.64 7.22
N VAL A 452 1.85 21.31 7.08
CA VAL A 452 1.44 20.37 8.12
C VAL A 452 2.29 20.54 9.38
N LEU A 453 3.62 20.51 9.24
CA LEU A 453 4.53 20.67 10.37
C LEU A 453 4.38 22.01 11.07
N ALA A 454 4.23 23.11 10.32
CA ALA A 454 4.05 24.43 10.91
C ALA A 454 2.70 24.58 11.60
N HIS A 455 1.63 24.04 11.02
CA HIS A 455 0.32 24.00 11.65
C HIS A 455 0.38 23.23 12.96
N ASP A 456 0.97 22.03 12.97
CA ASP A 456 1.08 21.21 14.17
C ASP A 456 1.99 21.85 15.22
N TYR A 457 3.06 22.53 14.79
CA TYR A 457 3.89 23.34 15.68
C TYR A 457 3.04 24.43 16.35
N GLU A 458 2.30 25.22 15.58
CA GLU A 458 1.49 26.30 16.11
C GLU A 458 0.40 25.80 17.06
N THR A 459 -0.28 24.72 16.72
CA THR A 459 -1.34 24.12 17.56
C THR A 459 -0.78 23.49 18.85
N GLN A 460 0.46 22.98 18.82
CA GLN A 460 1.05 22.22 19.94
C GLN A 460 2.16 22.96 20.69
N LYS A 461 2.51 24.20 20.31
CA LYS A 461 3.73 24.85 20.83
C LYS A 461 3.70 25.05 22.34
N TRP A 462 2.56 25.49 22.87
CA TRP A 462 2.41 25.78 24.30
C TRP A 462 2.18 24.53 25.15
N THR A 463 1.46 23.55 24.63
CA THR A 463 1.05 22.35 25.37
C THR A 463 2.10 21.25 25.35
N THR A 464 2.90 21.17 24.28
CA THR A 464 3.82 20.04 24.07
C THR A 464 5.23 20.49 23.72
N VAL A 465 5.42 21.34 22.69
CA VAL A 465 6.77 21.66 22.17
C VAL A 465 7.61 22.43 23.20
N TYR A 466 7.09 23.54 23.74
CA TYR A 466 7.81 24.36 24.70
C TYR A 466 8.06 23.63 26.03
N PRO A 467 7.09 22.91 26.63
CA PRO A 467 7.36 22.10 27.81
C PRO A 467 8.50 21.10 27.61
N GLN A 468 8.51 20.37 26.49
CA GLN A 468 9.57 19.40 26.19
C GLN A 468 10.91 20.08 25.95
N ARG A 469 10.94 21.26 25.31
CA ARG A 469 12.18 22.03 25.12
C ARG A 469 12.75 22.51 26.43
N VAL A 470 11.92 23.07 27.31
CA VAL A 470 12.35 23.51 28.64
C VAL A 470 12.91 22.33 29.43
N ALA A 471 12.20 21.20 29.45
CA ALA A 471 12.67 19.99 30.11
C ALA A 471 14.02 19.50 29.54
N PHE A 472 14.16 19.49 28.21
CA PHE A 472 15.41 19.13 27.55
C PHE A 472 16.56 20.08 27.91
N MET A 473 16.34 21.39 27.84
CA MET A 473 17.33 22.42 28.17
C MET A 473 17.78 22.35 29.62
N ALA A 474 16.85 22.09 30.55
CA ALA A 474 17.16 21.94 31.97
C ALA A 474 18.05 20.72 32.22
N ALA A 475 17.79 19.62 31.51
CA ALA A 475 18.59 18.40 31.60
C ALA A 475 19.92 18.48 30.83
N ASN A 476 20.00 19.30 29.77
CA ASN A 476 21.15 19.38 28.86
C ASN A 476 21.55 20.84 28.57
N PRO A 477 22.02 21.61 29.56
CA PRO A 477 22.34 23.03 29.37
C PRO A 477 23.38 23.23 28.26
N GLY A 478 23.07 24.13 27.31
CA GLY A 478 23.98 24.49 26.21
C GLY A 478 24.09 23.45 25.08
N VAL A 479 23.41 22.31 25.17
CA VAL A 479 23.39 21.30 24.11
C VAL A 479 22.43 21.73 22.99
N PRO A 480 22.88 21.87 21.72
CA PRO A 480 21.98 22.21 20.63
C PRO A 480 21.02 21.05 20.36
N TYR A 481 19.76 21.38 20.08
CA TYR A 481 18.68 20.41 19.94
C TYR A 481 17.80 20.69 18.71
N PHE A 482 16.96 19.72 18.36
CA PHE A 482 15.88 19.85 17.39
C PHE A 482 14.58 19.26 17.96
N THR A 483 13.45 19.65 17.39
CA THR A 483 12.15 19.06 17.72
C THR A 483 11.74 18.07 16.63
N LEU A 484 11.51 16.81 17.02
CA LEU A 484 11.03 15.76 16.14
C LEU A 484 9.50 15.72 16.17
N PHE A 485 8.88 15.81 15.00
CA PHE A 485 7.46 15.52 14.76
C PHE A 485 7.37 14.16 14.07
N ASP A 486 6.96 13.14 14.82
CA ASP A 486 6.88 11.76 14.35
C ASP A 486 5.44 11.43 13.95
N TYR A 487 5.23 11.26 12.65
CA TYR A 487 3.94 10.96 12.02
C TYR A 487 3.77 9.47 11.70
N ARG A 488 4.70 8.60 12.11
CA ARG A 488 4.69 7.15 11.77
C ARG A 488 3.56 6.33 12.41
N HIS A 489 2.74 6.94 13.26
CA HIS A 489 1.70 6.25 14.03
C HIS A 489 0.34 6.95 13.92
N GLY A 490 0.15 7.75 12.88
CA GLY A 490 -1.08 8.46 12.59
C GLY A 490 -1.28 9.72 13.43
N LYS A 491 -1.16 9.61 14.76
CA LYS A 491 -1.06 10.77 15.66
C LYS A 491 0.38 11.27 15.69
N VAL A 492 0.56 12.59 15.54
CA VAL A 492 1.88 13.20 15.66
C VAL A 492 2.40 13.06 17.10
N ASN A 493 3.56 12.42 17.24
CA ASN A 493 4.31 12.38 18.49
C ASN A 493 5.44 13.40 18.42
N ILE A 494 5.44 14.34 19.37
CA ILE A 494 6.43 15.42 19.43
C ILE A 494 7.45 15.08 20.50
N SER A 495 8.72 15.25 20.19
CA SER A 495 9.83 15.02 21.11
C SER A 495 11.00 15.98 20.82
N VAL A 496 11.90 16.16 21.79
CA VAL A 496 13.06 17.07 21.67
C VAL A 496 14.34 16.28 21.89
N HIS A 497 15.30 16.48 21.00
CA HIS A 497 16.49 15.63 20.90
C HIS A 497 17.77 16.43 20.68
N ALA A 498 18.89 15.91 21.18
CA ALA A 498 20.20 16.48 20.92
C ALA A 498 20.56 16.38 19.43
N THR A 499 21.24 17.41 18.92
CA THR A 499 21.78 17.43 17.54
C THR A 499 23.04 16.59 17.37
N SER A 500 23.72 16.26 18.47
CA SER A 500 24.84 15.33 18.53
C SER A 500 24.35 14.01 19.13
N ALA A 501 24.61 12.89 18.44
CA ALA A 501 24.27 11.58 18.98
C ALA A 501 24.99 11.37 20.32
N PRO A 502 24.31 10.90 21.39
CA PRO A 502 25.02 10.41 22.56
C PRO A 502 25.84 9.20 22.12
N HIS A 503 27.17 9.34 22.12
CA HIS A 503 28.15 8.40 21.56
C HIS A 503 28.20 6.97 22.19
N GLY A 504 27.10 6.40 22.70
CA GLY A 504 27.12 4.99 23.10
C GLY A 504 25.95 4.44 23.94
N GLY A 505 24.71 4.87 23.72
CA GLY A 505 23.61 4.53 24.65
C GLY A 505 22.48 3.63 24.17
N ALA A 506 22.02 3.77 22.92
CA ALA A 506 20.82 3.04 22.46
C ALA A 506 20.91 2.74 20.95
N PRO A 507 21.06 1.47 20.54
CA PRO A 507 21.21 1.09 19.12
C PRO A 507 19.96 1.39 18.27
N ASP A 508 18.78 1.55 18.88
CA ASP A 508 17.52 1.75 18.14
C ASP A 508 17.17 3.22 17.88
N TRP A 509 17.83 4.16 18.55
CA TRP A 509 17.45 5.58 18.52
C TRP A 509 18.61 6.50 18.15
N ASP A 510 19.74 6.02 17.63
CA ASP A 510 20.64 6.92 16.92
C ASP A 510 20.13 7.08 15.49
N PRO A 511 19.41 8.18 15.15
CA PRO A 511 19.09 8.44 13.77
C PRO A 511 20.37 8.36 12.92
N PHE A 512 21.55 8.71 13.44
CA PHE A 512 22.81 8.74 12.71
C PHE A 512 23.60 7.41 12.68
N ALA A 513 23.33 6.40 13.53
CA ALA A 513 24.10 5.14 13.54
C ALA A 513 23.58 4.12 12.50
N GLY A 514 22.29 4.20 12.16
CA GLY A 514 21.71 3.40 11.10
C GLY A 514 21.94 4.04 9.73
N ALA A 515 23.16 3.94 9.20
CA ALA A 515 23.52 4.43 7.85
C ALA A 515 22.61 3.87 6.72
N ALA A 516 21.77 2.87 7.00
CA ALA A 516 20.79 2.31 6.08
C ALA A 516 19.39 2.97 6.11
N CYS A 517 19.06 3.80 7.11
CA CYS A 517 17.71 4.36 7.30
C CYS A 517 17.58 5.82 6.82
N TRP A 518 18.68 6.58 6.79
CA TRP A 518 18.76 7.72 5.89
C TRP A 518 19.03 7.13 4.52
N ASP A 519 18.06 7.17 3.60
CA ASP A 519 18.36 6.96 2.16
C ASP A 519 19.65 7.76 1.87
N GLU A 520 20.64 7.11 1.28
CA GLU A 520 22.09 7.46 1.23
C GLU A 520 22.46 8.86 0.70
N GLY A 521 21.48 9.73 0.45
CA GLY A 521 21.62 11.08 -0.07
C GLY A 521 20.70 12.11 0.57
N ILE A 522 20.21 11.92 1.80
CA ILE A 522 20.05 13.11 2.65
C ILE A 522 21.47 13.61 2.89
N ALA A 523 21.85 14.59 2.07
CA ALA A 523 22.54 15.77 2.50
C ALA A 523 23.74 15.42 3.38
N SER A 524 24.90 15.22 2.75
CA SER A 524 26.21 14.99 3.40
C SER A 524 26.26 15.57 4.82
N SER A 525 26.84 14.88 5.80
CA SER A 525 26.98 15.35 7.19
C SER A 525 27.23 16.87 7.35
N LEU A 526 27.83 17.51 6.34
CA LEU A 526 27.92 18.94 6.13
C LEU A 526 26.59 19.73 6.15
N GLU A 527 25.56 19.40 5.37
CA GLU A 527 24.29 20.17 5.30
C GLU A 527 23.58 20.25 6.65
N TRP A 528 23.39 19.11 7.32
CA TRP A 528 22.84 19.07 8.68
C TRP A 528 23.70 19.88 9.67
N ARG A 529 25.03 19.74 9.62
CA ARG A 529 25.94 20.56 10.45
C ARG A 529 25.79 22.05 10.16
N ASN A 530 25.53 22.44 8.91
CA ASN A 530 25.30 23.84 8.56
C ASN A 530 23.97 24.34 9.08
N ASP A 531 22.91 23.54 9.04
CA ASP A 531 21.62 23.90 9.62
C ASP A 531 21.71 24.06 11.15
N ILE A 532 22.45 23.16 11.83
CA ILE A 532 22.78 23.32 13.26
C ILE A 532 23.55 24.62 13.52
N ALA A 533 24.64 24.85 12.79
CA ALA A 533 25.44 26.05 12.97
C ALA A 533 24.62 27.33 12.72
N ARG A 534 23.79 27.34 11.68
CA ARG A 534 22.89 28.45 11.37
C ARG A 534 21.82 28.64 12.44
N ALA A 535 21.27 27.57 13.00
CA ALA A 535 20.30 27.64 14.09
C ALA A 535 20.92 28.22 15.37
N SER A 536 22.09 27.72 15.78
CA SER A 536 22.85 28.23 16.92
C SER A 536 23.21 29.71 16.76
N ASN A 537 23.58 30.14 15.54
CA ASN A 537 23.95 31.53 15.24
C ASN A 537 22.76 32.48 15.06
N SER A 538 21.52 31.97 15.08
CA SER A 538 20.32 32.77 14.81
C SER A 538 19.79 33.54 16.02
N GLY A 539 20.26 33.22 17.23
CA GLY A 539 19.70 33.76 18.47
C GLY A 539 18.23 33.38 18.66
N GLY A 540 17.84 32.16 18.26
CA GLY A 540 16.47 31.64 18.41
C GLY A 540 15.53 31.92 17.24
N LYS A 541 15.94 32.74 16.26
CA LYS A 541 15.14 33.05 15.05
C LYS A 541 14.99 31.86 14.09
N LEU A 542 15.93 30.92 14.13
CA LEU A 542 15.89 29.67 13.37
C LEU A 542 15.82 28.51 14.34
N GLN A 543 14.78 27.71 14.20
CA GLN A 543 14.57 26.54 15.03
C GLN A 543 14.56 25.30 14.14
N LEU A 544 15.29 24.27 14.58
CA LEU A 544 15.37 23.01 13.85
C LEU A 544 14.20 22.11 14.21
N HIS A 545 13.49 21.69 13.17
CA HIS A 545 12.46 20.67 13.28
C HIS A 545 12.75 19.56 12.28
N VAL A 546 12.43 18.34 12.68
CA VAL A 546 12.56 17.15 11.85
C VAL A 546 11.21 16.47 11.83
N MET A 547 10.75 16.09 10.64
CA MET A 547 9.55 15.32 10.43
C MET A 547 9.95 13.86 10.17
N ALA A 548 9.49 12.92 10.98
CA ALA A 548 9.61 11.49 10.70
C ALA A 548 8.30 10.99 10.09
N ILE A 549 8.37 10.41 8.90
CA ILE A 549 7.23 9.80 8.22
C ILE A 549 7.51 8.34 7.91
N ALA A 550 6.46 7.52 7.96
CA ALA A 550 6.56 6.13 7.55
C ALA A 550 6.68 6.05 6.03
N ARG A 551 7.68 5.31 5.58
CA ARG A 551 7.82 4.84 4.20
C ARG A 551 8.03 3.33 4.27
N GLY A 552 7.03 2.66 4.84
CA GLY A 552 6.95 1.21 5.03
C GLY A 552 7.93 0.74 6.06
N ALA A 553 8.80 -0.21 5.69
CA ALA A 553 9.86 -0.67 6.58
C ALA A 553 10.91 0.41 6.89
N ARG A 554 10.95 1.51 6.11
CA ARG A 554 11.88 2.63 6.33
C ARG A 554 11.18 3.82 6.97
N THR A 555 11.90 4.53 7.83
CA THR A 555 11.50 5.85 8.29
C THR A 555 12.19 6.90 7.45
N ARG A 556 11.44 7.87 6.93
CA ARG A 556 12.03 9.03 6.25
C ARG A 556 12.04 10.22 7.20
N TYR A 557 13.20 10.84 7.33
CA TYR A 557 13.38 12.07 8.10
C TYR A 557 13.48 13.27 7.16
N ILE A 558 12.71 14.32 7.41
CA ILE A 558 12.71 15.56 6.62
C ILE A 558 13.06 16.71 7.56
N VAL A 559 14.20 17.35 7.31
CA VAL A 559 14.59 18.56 8.04
C VAL A 559 13.75 19.73 7.53
N ALA A 560 13.03 20.39 8.43
CA ALA A 560 12.14 21.51 8.14
C ALA A 560 12.42 22.65 9.13
N PRO A 561 13.46 23.46 8.90
CA PRO A 561 13.75 24.58 9.77
C PRO A 561 12.60 25.58 9.73
N LEU A 562 12.08 25.97 10.90
CA LEU A 562 11.06 27.03 10.99
C LEU A 562 11.71 28.33 11.45
N ARG A 563 11.17 29.43 10.95
CA ARG A 563 11.60 30.78 11.29
C ARG A 563 10.56 31.41 12.18
N THR A 564 11.02 32.02 13.27
CA THR A 564 10.20 32.89 14.12
C THR A 564 10.78 34.29 14.07
N ASN A 565 9.90 35.29 14.03
CA ASN A 565 10.30 36.69 14.23
C ASN A 565 10.52 37.01 15.72
N ASN A 566 10.06 36.15 16.62
CA ASN A 566 10.24 36.30 18.05
C ASN A 566 11.51 35.59 18.53
N ALA A 567 12.65 36.27 18.40
CA ALA A 567 13.93 35.76 18.90
C ALA A 567 13.94 35.59 20.44
N GLN A 568 13.07 36.30 21.16
CA GLN A 568 13.07 36.33 22.63
C GLN A 568 12.57 35.01 23.22
N ILE A 569 11.70 34.28 22.51
CA ILE A 569 11.10 33.05 23.04
C ILE A 569 12.16 32.03 23.46
N HIS A 570 13.23 31.87 22.67
CA HIS A 570 14.31 30.93 23.02
C HIS A 570 15.02 31.34 24.31
N GLY A 571 15.28 32.64 24.50
CA GLY A 571 15.85 33.16 25.74
C GLY A 571 14.94 32.96 26.95
N ILE A 572 13.63 33.16 26.77
CA ILE A 572 12.63 32.92 27.82
C ILE A 572 12.58 31.44 28.21
N LEU A 573 12.52 30.53 27.23
CA LEU A 573 12.53 29.08 27.50
C LEU A 573 13.81 28.66 28.24
N ALA A 574 14.97 29.21 27.87
CA ALA A 574 16.23 28.95 28.56
C ALA A 574 16.24 29.49 30.00
N GLN A 575 15.64 30.66 30.25
CA GLN A 575 15.47 31.20 31.60
C GLN A 575 14.57 30.30 32.45
N ILE A 576 13.42 29.87 31.92
CA ILE A 576 12.51 28.95 32.62
C ILE A 576 13.23 27.64 32.96
N ALA A 577 13.99 27.10 32.01
CA ALA A 577 14.79 25.89 32.21
C ALA A 577 15.83 26.03 33.33
N GLY A 578 16.41 27.22 33.51
CA GLY A 578 17.33 27.51 34.61
C GLY A 578 16.64 27.72 35.96
N LEU A 579 15.38 28.15 35.97
CA LEU A 579 14.60 28.41 37.19
C LEU A 579 13.99 27.14 37.81
N SER A 580 13.70 26.12 37.01
CA SER A 580 12.94 24.95 37.45
C SER A 580 13.73 23.65 37.36
N PRO A 581 14.26 23.13 38.49
CA PRO A 581 14.82 21.79 38.56
C PRO A 581 13.76 20.68 38.50
N ARG A 582 12.46 21.02 38.62
CA ARG A 582 11.35 20.06 38.77
C ARG A 582 10.30 20.27 37.69
N SER A 583 10.06 19.23 36.89
CA SER A 583 9.17 19.26 35.71
C SER A 583 7.71 19.69 35.95
N ARG A 584 7.23 19.68 37.20
CA ARG A 584 5.81 19.91 37.54
C ARG A 584 5.36 21.37 37.35
N ASP A 585 6.26 22.34 37.45
CA ASP A 585 5.90 23.76 37.42
C ASP A 585 6.00 24.38 36.01
N ILE A 586 6.51 23.62 35.03
CA ILE A 586 6.74 24.08 33.66
C ILE A 586 5.44 24.59 32.98
N PRO A 587 4.29 23.89 33.06
CA PRO A 587 3.06 24.35 32.42
C PRO A 587 2.54 25.69 32.98
N GLU A 588 2.70 25.93 34.28
CA GLU A 588 2.27 27.19 34.92
C GLU A 588 3.15 28.36 34.51
N LEU A 589 4.47 28.16 34.48
CA LEU A 589 5.43 29.17 34.03
C LEU A 589 5.20 29.54 32.55
N LEU A 590 4.95 28.54 31.69
CA LEU A 590 4.65 28.78 30.28
C LEU A 590 3.31 29.49 30.07
N ARG A 591 2.29 29.19 30.87
CA ARG A 591 1.02 29.91 30.84
C ARG A 591 1.20 31.39 31.23
N GLY A 592 2.09 31.68 32.19
CA GLY A 592 2.45 33.05 32.53
C GLY A 592 3.08 33.82 31.35
N VAL A 593 3.94 33.16 30.58
CA VAL A 593 4.53 33.74 29.36
C VAL A 593 3.47 33.91 28.27
N GLU A 594 2.61 32.92 28.05
CA GLU A 594 1.52 32.98 27.07
C GLU A 594 0.60 34.18 27.34
N LEU A 595 0.20 34.38 28.60
CA LEU A 595 -0.68 35.48 29.02
C LEU A 595 -0.01 36.86 28.97
N SER A 596 1.32 36.92 28.97
CA SER A 596 2.07 38.19 28.97
C SER A 596 2.04 38.94 27.62
N GLY A 597 1.27 38.46 26.63
CA GLY A 597 1.04 39.19 25.38
C GLY A 597 2.22 39.12 24.39
N VAL A 598 3.15 38.19 24.60
CA VAL A 598 4.25 37.89 23.65
C VAL A 598 3.71 37.35 22.29
N GLN A 599 2.38 37.20 22.14
CA GLN A 599 1.68 36.60 21.00
C GLN A 599 1.55 37.48 19.74
N ASP A 600 1.49 38.81 19.83
CA ASP A 600 0.92 39.65 18.74
C ASP A 600 1.78 39.80 17.46
N SER A 601 2.88 39.06 17.33
CA SER A 601 3.61 39.05 16.06
C SER A 601 4.10 37.68 15.58
N GLU A 602 3.96 36.58 16.33
CA GLU A 602 4.47 35.27 15.89
C GLU A 602 3.65 34.72 14.71
N SER A 603 4.01 35.14 13.50
CA SER A 603 3.71 34.39 12.28
C SER A 603 4.87 33.42 12.06
N VAL A 604 4.62 32.14 12.29
CA VAL A 604 5.53 31.10 11.84
C VAL A 604 5.34 30.96 10.34
N GLU A 605 6.37 31.35 9.60
CA GLU A 605 6.39 31.14 8.16
C GLU A 605 7.46 30.16 7.75
N ILE A 606 7.11 29.43 6.71
CA ILE A 606 7.81 28.25 6.29
C ILE A 606 8.68 28.58 5.08
N TYR A 607 9.94 28.16 5.15
CA TYR A 607 10.98 28.48 4.19
C TYR A 607 11.02 27.53 2.96
#